data_AF-A0A955GU78-F1
#
_entry.id   AF-A0A955GU78-F1
#
_cell.length_a   1.000
_cell.length_b   1.000
_cell.length_c   1.000
_cell.angle_alpha   90.00
_cell.angle_beta   90.00
_cell.angle_gamma   90.00
#
_symmetry.space_group_name_H-M   'P 1'
#
loop_
_entity.id
_entity.type
_entity.pdbx_description
1 polymer ?
#
loop_
_entity_poly.entity_id
_entity_poly.type
_entity_poly.pdbx_seq_one_letter_code
_entity_poly.pdbx_strand_id
1 'polypeptide(L)'
;MTHLHTKGINEKVKLCNLPTLRQAFVVASSIIVLGYVLEYFVHPAFHWLPLLVAGGLMFSGTVGFCPMVYFLQKLPWNKKSE
;
A
#
# COMPACT_ATOMS: atom_id res chain seq x y z
N MET A 1 -18.51 -10.10 -8.46
CA MET A 1 -17.51 -11.20 -8.53
C MET A 1 -17.05 -11.34 -9.96
N THR A 2 -16.02 -10.60 -10.35
CA THR A 2 -15.42 -10.70 -11.68
C THR A 2 -14.37 -11.80 -11.66
N HIS A 3 -14.76 -12.98 -12.14
CA HIS A 3 -13.86 -14.10 -12.40
C HIS A 3 -12.91 -13.70 -13.55
N LEU A 4 -11.69 -13.28 -13.21
CA LEU A 4 -10.64 -13.08 -14.21
C LEU A 4 -9.98 -14.42 -14.48
N HIS A 5 -10.31 -14.99 -15.64
CA HIS A 5 -9.75 -16.24 -16.13
C HIS A 5 -8.39 -15.96 -16.78
N THR A 6 -7.34 -15.80 -15.98
CA THR A 6 -5.96 -15.70 -16.47
C THR A 6 -5.48 -17.08 -16.94
N LYS A 7 -5.73 -17.36 -18.21
CA LYS A 7 -5.25 -18.53 -18.95
C LYS A 7 -3.73 -18.34 -19.19
N GLY A 8 -2.87 -18.94 -18.36
CA GLY A 8 -1.44 -19.11 -18.71
C GLY A 8 -0.36 -18.80 -17.68
N ILE A 9 -0.65 -18.47 -16.42
CA ILE A 9 0.38 -18.32 -15.38
C ILE A 9 0.45 -19.59 -14.50
N ASN A 10 1.36 -20.51 -14.86
CA ASN A 10 1.74 -21.67 -14.03
C ASN A 10 2.83 -21.28 -13.02
N GLU A 11 2.67 -20.13 -12.38
CA GLU A 11 3.45 -19.74 -11.22
C GLU A 11 2.41 -19.29 -10.18
N LYS A 12 2.36 -19.96 -9.01
CA LYS A 12 1.45 -19.57 -7.92
C LYS A 12 1.91 -18.22 -7.37
N VAL A 13 1.57 -17.14 -8.05
CA VAL A 13 1.54 -15.82 -7.45
C VAL A 13 0.60 -15.96 -6.26
N LYS A 14 1.08 -15.84 -5.02
CA LYS A 14 0.23 -15.96 -3.82
C LYS A 14 -0.80 -14.82 -3.82
N LEU A 15 -1.98 -15.06 -4.41
CA LEU A 15 -3.11 -14.13 -4.38
C LEU A 15 -3.59 -13.79 -2.95
N CYS A 16 -3.10 -14.52 -1.94
CA CYS A 16 -3.39 -14.35 -0.52
C CYS A 16 -3.02 -12.95 0.04
N ASN A 17 -2.19 -12.16 -0.67
CA ASN A 17 -1.82 -10.80 -0.26
C ASN A 17 -2.51 -9.66 -1.07
N LEU A 18 -3.40 -9.96 -2.03
CA LEU A 18 -4.17 -8.93 -2.73
C LEU A 18 -4.97 -8.00 -1.81
N PRO A 19 -5.73 -8.48 -0.81
CA PRO A 19 -6.51 -7.59 0.05
C PRO A 19 -5.63 -6.65 0.87
N THR A 20 -4.49 -7.15 1.39
CA THR A 20 -3.52 -6.34 2.15
C THR A 20 -2.81 -5.31 1.29
N LEU A 21 -2.43 -5.66 0.05
CA LEU A 21 -1.79 -4.72 -0.87
C LEU A 21 -2.78 -3.62 -1.28
N ARG A 22 -4.06 -3.99 -1.50
CA ARG A 22 -5.13 -3.04 -1.80
C ARG A 22 -5.38 -2.08 -0.63
N GLN A 23 -5.38 -2.58 0.61
CA GLN A 23 -5.45 -1.75 1.81
C GLN A 23 -4.24 -0.82 1.93
N ALA A 24 -3.03 -1.33 1.68
CA ALA A 24 -1.82 -0.52 1.72
C ALA A 24 -1.86 0.65 0.72
N PHE A 25 -2.31 0.40 -0.52
CA PHE A 25 -2.48 1.47 -1.52
C PHE A 25 -3.52 2.51 -1.12
N VAL A 26 -4.68 2.08 -0.59
CA VAL A 26 -5.72 3.03 -0.14
C VAL A 26 -5.18 3.95 0.94
N VAL A 27 -4.48 3.39 1.94
CA VAL A 27 -3.95 4.19 3.04
C VAL A 27 -2.80 5.08 2.56
N ALA A 28 -1.86 4.56 1.77
CA ALA A 28 -0.77 5.37 1.23
C ALA A 28 -1.28 6.58 0.41
N SER A 29 -2.24 6.35 -0.49
CA SER A 29 -2.86 7.42 -1.27
C SER A 29 -3.65 8.40 -0.40
N SER A 30 -4.35 7.92 0.64
CA SER A 30 -5.07 8.81 1.56
C SER A 30 -4.15 9.77 2.29
N ILE A 31 -2.97 9.31 2.73
CA ILE A 31 -1.98 10.14 3.41
C ILE A 31 -1.41 11.18 2.45
N ILE A 32 -1.14 10.81 1.19
CA ILE A 32 -0.63 11.73 0.16
C ILE A 32 -1.67 12.83 -0.14
N VAL A 33 -2.92 12.45 -0.38
CA VAL A 33 -4.00 13.41 -0.66
C VAL A 33 -4.21 14.33 0.54
N LEU A 34 -4.27 13.77 1.75
CA LEU A 34 -4.43 14.57 2.97
C LEU A 34 -3.25 15.53 3.16
N GLY A 35 -2.02 15.09 2.92
CA GLY A 35 -0.82 15.92 3.01
C GLY A 35 -0.81 17.06 2.00
N TYR A 36 -1.25 16.81 0.77
CA TYR A 36 -1.35 17.83 -0.27
C TYR A 36 -2.47 18.84 0.02
N VAL A 37 -3.62 18.38 0.53
CA VAL A 37 -4.67 19.28 1.01
C VAL A 37 -4.14 20.14 2.15
N LEU A 38 -3.42 19.57 3.11
CA LEU A 38 -2.87 20.31 4.25
C LEU A 38 -1.78 21.32 3.83
N GLU A 39 -0.99 20.99 2.80
CA GLU A 39 -0.05 21.92 2.16
C GLU A 39 -0.75 23.17 1.64
N TYR A 40 -1.89 22.99 0.96
CA TYR A 40 -2.67 24.10 0.42
C TYR A 40 -3.28 24.99 1.51
N PHE A 41 -3.77 24.40 2.61
CA PHE A 41 -4.50 25.13 3.65
C PHE A 41 -3.63 25.71 4.78
N VAL A 42 -2.47 25.11 5.09
CA VAL A 42 -1.69 25.46 6.29
C VAL A 42 -0.37 26.14 5.94
N HIS A 43 0.53 25.44 5.24
CA HIS A 43 1.86 25.95 4.90
C HIS A 43 2.51 25.06 3.83
N PRO A 44 3.26 25.61 2.85
CA PRO A 44 3.95 24.81 1.84
C PRO A 44 4.91 23.77 2.43
N ALA A 45 5.42 23.98 3.65
CA ALA A 45 6.28 23.02 4.36
C ALA A 45 5.63 21.64 4.59
N PHE A 46 4.32 21.47 4.41
CA PHE A 46 3.67 20.16 4.49
C PHE A 46 3.90 19.27 3.26
N HIS A 47 4.50 19.79 2.17
CA HIS A 47 4.88 18.97 1.00
C HIS A 47 5.86 17.84 1.34
N TRP A 48 6.59 17.95 2.45
CA TRP A 48 7.53 16.93 2.93
C TRP A 48 6.84 15.63 3.33
N LEU A 49 5.60 15.71 3.81
CA LEU A 49 4.80 14.55 4.24
C LEU A 49 4.46 13.61 3.07
N PRO A 50 3.84 14.07 1.96
CA PRO A 50 3.61 13.23 0.79
C PRO A 50 4.91 12.81 0.09
N LEU A 51 5.96 13.66 0.09
CA LEU A 51 7.27 13.32 -0.47
C LEU A 51 7.92 12.14 0.26
N LEU A 52 7.86 12.12 1.59
CA LEU A 52 8.37 11.02 2.40
C LEU A 52 7.64 9.71 2.08
N VAL A 53 6.31 9.75 1.98
CA VAL A 53 5.48 8.56 1.68
C VAL A 53 5.74 8.05 0.27
N ALA A 54 5.83 8.94 -0.73
CA ALA A 54 6.14 8.59 -2.11
C ALA A 54 7.54 7.97 -2.24
N GLY A 55 8.54 8.55 -1.56
CA GLY A 55 9.89 8.00 -1.50
C GLY A 55 9.94 6.61 -0.86
N GLY A 56 9.18 6.40 0.23
CA GLY A 56 9.03 5.09 0.87
C GLY A 56 8.37 4.05 -0.03
N LEU A 57 7.40 4.46 -0.87
CA LEU A 57 6.78 3.59 -1.87
C LEU A 57 7.78 3.15 -2.94
N MET A 58 8.59 4.07 -3.47
CA MET A 58 9.66 3.77 -4.43
C MET A 58 10.69 2.80 -3.82
N PHE A 59 11.11 3.04 -2.58
CA PHE A 59 12.02 2.14 -1.87
C PHE A 59 11.41 0.75 -1.65
N SER A 60 10.12 0.65 -1.33
CA SER A 60 9.46 -0.65 -1.19
C SER A 60 9.41 -1.44 -2.50
N GLY A 61 9.29 -0.74 -3.63
CA GLY A 61 9.31 -1.33 -4.96
C GLY A 61 10.68 -1.86 -5.36
N THR A 62 11.77 -1.19 -4.95
CA THR A 62 13.14 -1.64 -5.25
C THR A 62 13.60 -2.76 -4.34
N VAL A 63 13.23 -2.73 -3.05
CA VAL A 63 13.68 -3.71 -2.04
C VAL A 63 12.74 -4.92 -1.95
N GLY A 64 11.51 -4.81 -2.45
CA GLY A 64 10.49 -5.86 -2.32
C GLY A 64 9.90 -5.97 -0.90
N PHE A 65 10.24 -5.02 -0.02
CA PHE A 65 9.74 -4.97 1.35
C PHE A 65 8.78 -3.78 1.53
N CYS A 66 7.49 -4.08 1.72
CA CYS A 66 6.49 -3.07 2.06
C CYS A 66 6.22 -3.09 3.58
N PRO A 67 6.75 -2.13 4.36
CA PRO A 67 6.58 -2.11 5.82
C PRO A 67 5.11 -2.05 6.23
N MET A 68 4.28 -1.40 5.42
CA MET A 68 2.84 -1.32 5.64
C MET A 68 2.17 -2.69 5.61
N VAL A 69 2.52 -3.54 4.65
CA VAL A 69 1.99 -4.91 4.56
C VAL A 69 2.42 -5.73 5.78
N TYR A 70 3.65 -5.53 6.27
CA TYR A 70 4.14 -6.17 7.49
C TYR A 70 3.31 -5.78 8.74
N PHE A 71 2.96 -4.49 8.87
CA PHE A 71 2.08 -4.03 9.94
C PHE A 71 0.67 -4.63 9.83
N LEU A 72 0.08 -4.62 8.63
CA LEU A 72 -1.26 -5.17 8.40
C LEU A 72 -1.32 -6.68 8.70
N GLN A 73 -0.25 -7.43 8.44
CA GLN A 73 -0.16 -8.86 8.76
C GLN A 73 -0.17 -9.17 10.26
N LYS A 74 0.23 -8.23 11.12
CA LYS A 74 0.16 -8.42 12.58
C LYS A 74 -1.23 -8.20 13.17
N LEU A 75 -2.12 -7.53 12.44
CA LEU A 75 -3.44 -7.20 12.94
C LEU A 75 -4.33 -8.47 13.03
N PRO A 76 -5.11 -8.63 14.12
CA PRO A 76 -5.78 -9.90 14.43
C PRO A 76 -6.80 -10.34 13.38
N TRP A 77 -7.38 -9.40 12.65
CA TRP A 77 -8.33 -9.67 11.56
C TRP A 77 -7.69 -10.15 10.26
N ASN A 78 -6.36 -10.01 10.10
CA ASN A 78 -5.62 -10.41 8.91
C ASN A 78 -4.70 -11.62 9.18
N LYS A 79 -4.85 -12.25 10.36
CA LYS A 79 -4.24 -13.55 10.67
C LYS A 79 -4.80 -14.55 9.67
N LYS A 80 -3.93 -15.13 8.85
CA LYS A 80 -4.30 -16.28 8.02
C LYS A 80 -4.78 -17.35 9.00
N SER A 81 -6.05 -17.78 8.88
CA SER A 81 -6.40 -19.13 9.27
C SER A 81 -5.44 -20.02 8.48
N GLU A 82 -4.49 -20.62 9.17
CA GLU A 82 -3.55 -21.55 8.54
C GLU A 82 -4.29 -22.68 7.83
#